data_AF-A0A097PMU5-F1
#
_entry.id   AF-A0A097PMU5-F1
#
_cell.length_a   1.000
_cell.length_b   1.000
_cell.length_c   1.000
_cell.angle_alpha   90.00
_cell.angle_beta   90.00
_cell.angle_gamma   90.00
#
_symmetry.space_group_name_H-M   'P 1'
#
loop_
_entity.id
_entity.type
_entity.pdbx_description
1 polymer ?
#
loop_
_entity_poly.entity_id
_entity_poly.type
_entity_poly.pdbx_seq_one_letter_code
_entity_poly.pdbx_strand_id
1 'polypeptide(L)'
;WNFAFLASYKVALNSKSLSTELVITNTDSKPFSFNSALHTYFRGFISAVSVKGLKGCKTLNKDPDPSNPIEKTEEREVITFPGFVDCIYLDAPEELHLNNGLGDII
;
A
#
# COMPACT_ATOMS: atom_id res chain seq x y z
N TRP A 1 -22.52 2.43 10.93
CA TRP A 1 -21.36 1.88 11.65
C TRP A 1 -21.42 2.43 13.07
N ASN A 2 -21.72 1.58 14.05
CA ASN A 2 -22.05 1.99 15.43
C ASN A 2 -21.27 1.12 16.43
N PHE A 3 -19.95 1.25 16.42
CA PHE A 3 -19.03 0.58 17.33
C PHE A 3 -18.18 1.64 18.02
N ALA A 4 -17.91 1.45 19.30
CA ALA A 4 -16.95 2.27 20.04
C ALA A 4 -15.52 1.76 19.81
N PHE A 5 -14.62 2.66 19.41
CA PHE A 5 -13.21 2.35 19.22
C PHE A 5 -12.39 3.62 19.44
N LEU A 6 -11.13 3.44 19.78
CA LEU A 6 -10.12 4.50 19.78
C LEU A 6 -9.20 4.30 18.58
N ALA A 7 -9.04 5.33 17.76
CA ALA A 7 -8.01 5.40 16.74
C ALA A 7 -6.91 6.34 17.20
N SER A 8 -5.71 5.80 17.40
CA SER A 8 -4.50 6.58 17.66
C SER A 8 -3.65 6.60 16.40
N TYR A 9 -3.30 7.79 15.92
CA TYR A 9 -2.40 7.97 14.79
C TYR A 9 -1.15 8.71 15.24
N LYS A 10 -0.02 8.02 15.24
CA LYS A 10 1.28 8.57 15.63
C LYS A 10 2.10 8.86 14.39
N VAL A 11 2.69 10.05 14.35
CA VAL A 11 3.60 10.49 13.29
C VAL A 11 4.92 10.86 13.93
N ALA A 12 6.00 10.23 13.45
CA ALA A 12 7.37 10.52 13.89
C ALA A 12 8.22 10.92 12.68
N LEU A 13 8.77 12.13 12.72
CA LEU A 13 9.73 12.63 11.74
C LEU A 13 11.14 12.46 12.29
N ASN A 14 11.95 11.66 11.61
CA ASN A 14 13.37 11.49 11.88
C ASN A 14 14.20 12.26 10.84
N SER A 15 15.52 12.31 11.02
CA SER A 15 16.42 13.04 10.11
C SER A 15 16.34 12.60 8.64
N LYS A 16 15.99 11.33 8.39
CA LYS A 16 15.92 10.73 7.04
C LYS A 16 14.70 9.84 6.82
N SER A 17 13.72 9.83 7.72
CA SER A 17 12.55 8.97 7.59
C SER A 17 11.31 9.56 8.23
N LEU A 18 10.15 9.15 7.71
CA LEU A 18 8.84 9.41 8.28
C LEU A 18 8.26 8.06 8.70
N SER A 19 7.87 7.93 9.96
CA SER A 19 7.16 6.75 10.47
C SER A 19 5.74 7.16 10.84
N THR A 20 4.78 6.34 10.41
CA THR A 20 3.36 6.52 10.67
C THR A 20 2.79 5.22 11.24
N GLU A 21 2.02 5.32 12.31
CA GLU A 21 1.45 4.16 13.00
C GLU A 21 -0.02 4.43 13.31
N LEU A 22 -0.91 3.59 12.80
CA LEU A 22 -2.34 3.61 13.11
C LEU A 22 -2.66 2.43 14.03
N VAL A 23 -3.06 2.73 15.27
CA VAL A 23 -3.52 1.73 16.23
C VAL A 23 -5.02 1.89 16.41
N ILE A 24 -5.77 0.82 16.14
CA ILE A 24 -7.20 0.72 16.41
C ILE A 24 -7.40 -0.15 17.65
N THR A 25 -7.97 0.43 18.71
CA THR A 25 -8.34 -0.30 19.93
C THR A 25 -9.85 -0.42 19.99
N ASN A 26 -10.36 -1.65 20.01
CA ASN A 26 -11.77 -1.89 20.28
C ASN A 26 -12.07 -1.54 21.74
N THR A 27 -12.92 -0.54 21.95
CA THR A 27 -13.38 -0.11 23.28
C THR A 27 -14.87 -0.41 23.49
N ASP A 28 -15.51 -1.08 22.53
CA ASP A 28 -16.86 -1.58 22.64
C ASP A 28 -16.91 -2.89 23.43
N SER A 29 -18.10 -3.25 23.86
CA SER A 29 -18.45 -4.57 24.37
C SER A 29 -18.56 -5.63 23.27
N LYS A 30 -18.71 -5.22 22.00
CA LYS A 30 -18.94 -6.12 20.86
C LYS A 30 -17.70 -6.20 19.96
N PRO A 31 -17.38 -7.38 19.40
CA PRO A 31 -16.37 -7.47 18.35
C PRO A 31 -16.86 -6.75 17.09
N PHE A 32 -15.93 -6.17 16.34
CA PHE A 32 -16.19 -5.63 15.01
C PHE A 32 -15.04 -5.95 14.06
N SER A 33 -15.36 -6.03 12.77
CA SER A 33 -14.38 -6.18 11.70
C SER A 33 -14.19 -4.84 11.00
N PHE A 34 -12.97 -4.55 10.57
CA PHE A 34 -12.63 -3.35 9.84
C PHE A 34 -11.51 -3.63 8.85
N ASN A 35 -11.33 -2.71 7.90
CA ASN A 35 -10.16 -2.63 7.07
C ASN A 35 -9.56 -1.23 7.27
N SER A 36 -8.25 -1.12 7.12
CA SER A 36 -7.54 0.16 7.17
C SER A 36 -6.43 0.16 6.15
N ALA A 37 -6.12 1.34 5.62
CA ALA A 37 -4.96 1.54 4.76
C ALA A 37 -4.33 2.89 5.10
N LEU A 38 -2.99 2.94 5.03
CA LEU A 38 -2.28 4.21 4.93
C LEU A 38 -2.12 4.51 3.44
N HIS A 39 -2.98 5.38 2.93
CA HIS A 39 -3.08 5.68 1.49
C HIS A 39 -1.98 6.67 1.06
N THR A 40 -0.73 6.24 1.19
CA THR A 40 0.47 7.08 1.01
C THR A 40 0.67 7.49 -0.45
N TYR A 41 0.79 8.80 -0.69
CA TYR A 41 1.16 9.35 -2.00
C TYR A 41 2.64 9.75 -1.99
N PHE A 42 3.44 9.06 -2.79
CA PHE A 42 4.83 9.45 -3.03
C PHE A 42 4.92 10.41 -4.21
N ARG A 43 5.75 11.45 -4.07
CA ARG A 43 6.10 12.34 -5.18
C ARG A 43 7.04 11.61 -6.13
N GLY A 44 6.77 11.65 -7.43
CA GLY A 44 7.64 11.05 -8.44
C GLY A 44 7.41 11.57 -9.87
N PHE A 45 8.28 11.16 -10.79
CA PHE A 45 8.15 11.39 -12.22
C PHE A 45 7.68 10.11 -12.90
N ILE A 46 6.38 9.97 -13.14
CA ILE A 46 5.70 8.70 -13.40
C ILE A 46 6.34 7.83 -14.50
N SER A 47 6.87 8.44 -15.58
CA SER A 47 7.52 7.71 -16.67
C SER A 47 8.87 7.08 -16.29
N ALA A 48 9.44 7.46 -15.16
CA ALA A 48 10.68 6.91 -14.60
C ALA A 48 10.48 6.26 -13.21
N VAL A 49 9.25 6.22 -12.69
CA VAL A 49 8.95 5.58 -11.40
C VAL A 49 9.01 4.06 -11.55
N SER A 50 9.60 3.40 -10.55
CA SER A 50 9.54 1.94 -10.45
C SER A 50 9.51 1.43 -9.02
N VAL A 51 8.89 0.27 -8.81
CA VAL A 51 8.81 -0.41 -7.52
C VAL A 51 9.46 -1.79 -7.63
N LYS A 52 10.26 -2.15 -6.62
CA LYS A 52 10.89 -3.48 -6.47
C LYS A 52 10.44 -4.15 -5.19
N GLY A 53 10.47 -5.48 -5.18
CA GLY A 53 10.16 -6.33 -4.02
C GLY A 53 8.86 -7.12 -4.15
N LEU A 54 8.04 -6.84 -5.16
CA LEU A 54 6.70 -7.45 -5.32
C LEU A 54 6.67 -8.69 -6.24
N LYS A 55 7.81 -9.10 -6.81
CA LYS A 55 7.85 -10.30 -7.65
C LYS A 55 7.46 -11.54 -6.84
N GLY A 56 6.59 -12.37 -7.43
CA GLY A 56 6.08 -13.58 -6.81
C GLY A 56 4.87 -13.36 -5.92
N CYS A 57 4.52 -12.11 -5.58
CA CYS A 57 3.28 -11.83 -4.86
C CYS A 57 2.08 -12.19 -5.74
N LYS A 58 1.03 -12.70 -5.08
CA LYS A 58 -0.29 -12.83 -5.68
C LYS A 58 -0.93 -11.44 -5.77
N THR A 59 -1.59 -11.15 -6.88
CA THR A 59 -2.16 -9.84 -7.18
C THR A 59 -3.65 -9.94 -7.46
N LEU A 60 -4.41 -8.93 -7.03
CA LEU A 60 -5.80 -8.71 -7.43
C LEU A 60 -5.86 -7.41 -8.25
N ASN A 61 -5.86 -7.52 -9.58
CA ASN A 61 -5.98 -6.35 -10.46
C ASN A 61 -7.46 -5.95 -10.59
N LYS A 62 -7.79 -4.71 -10.19
CA LYS A 62 -9.15 -4.17 -10.21
C LYS A 62 -9.54 -3.57 -11.56
N ASP A 63 -8.60 -3.40 -12.47
CA ASP A 63 -8.90 -3.00 -13.84
C ASP A 63 -9.11 -4.26 -14.72
N PRO A 64 -10.22 -4.35 -15.49
CA PRO A 64 -11.21 -3.31 -15.77
C PRO A 64 -12.42 -3.27 -14.84
N ASP A 65 -12.62 -4.27 -13.97
CA ASP A 65 -13.78 -4.36 -13.09
C ASP A 65 -13.36 -4.58 -11.62
N PRO A 66 -13.50 -3.57 -10.75
CA PRO A 66 -13.13 -3.69 -9.34
C PRO A 66 -14.01 -4.67 -8.55
N SER A 67 -15.19 -5.03 -9.08
CA SER A 67 -16.09 -6.01 -8.45
C SER A 67 -15.65 -7.45 -8.72
N ASN A 68 -14.86 -7.66 -9.80
CA ASN A 68 -14.36 -8.96 -10.23
C ASN A 68 -12.86 -8.88 -10.53
N PRO A 69 -12.02 -8.63 -9.51
CA PRO A 69 -10.60 -8.43 -9.72
C PRO A 69 -9.93 -9.70 -10.29
N ILE A 70 -9.00 -9.49 -11.21
CA ILE A 70 -8.29 -10.58 -11.87
C ILE A 70 -7.10 -11.02 -11.00
N GLU A 71 -7.12 -12.26 -10.54
CA GLU A 71 -6.03 -12.86 -9.78
C GLU A 71 -4.88 -13.31 -10.69
N LYS A 72 -3.63 -12.92 -10.35
CA LYS A 72 -2.39 -13.33 -11.04
C LYS A 72 -1.21 -13.39 -10.08
N THR A 73 -0.07 -13.84 -10.56
CA THR A 73 1.23 -13.66 -9.89
C THR A 73 2.00 -12.52 -10.57
N GLU A 74 2.64 -11.67 -9.78
CA GLU A 74 3.54 -10.63 -10.30
C GLU A 74 4.85 -11.26 -10.77
N GLU A 75 5.04 -11.38 -12.07
CA GLU A 75 6.25 -11.98 -12.66
C GLU A 75 7.38 -10.95 -12.87
N ARG A 76 7.09 -9.64 -12.77
CA ARG A 76 8.06 -8.59 -13.03
C ARG A 76 9.00 -8.39 -11.84
N GLU A 77 10.30 -8.40 -12.09
CA GLU A 77 11.32 -7.98 -11.11
C GLU A 77 11.16 -6.52 -10.67
N VAL A 78 10.72 -5.68 -11.61
CA VAL A 78 10.55 -4.25 -11.45
C VAL A 78 9.20 -3.85 -12.02
N ILE A 79 8.36 -3.27 -11.18
CA ILE A 79 7.06 -2.75 -11.61
C ILE A 79 7.25 -1.36 -12.19
N THR A 80 6.62 -1.16 -13.34
CA THR A 80 6.54 0.12 -14.06
C THR A 80 5.06 0.44 -14.32
N PHE A 81 4.77 1.69 -14.68
CA PHE A 81 3.41 2.23 -14.75
C PHE A 81 3.10 2.79 -16.15
N PRO A 82 2.95 1.94 -17.18
CA PRO A 82 2.72 2.39 -18.56
C PRO A 82 1.30 2.92 -18.82
N GLY A 83 0.41 2.82 -17.84
CA GLY A 83 -1.00 3.21 -17.92
C GLY A 83 -1.67 3.17 -16.56
N PHE A 84 -3.00 3.10 -16.55
CA PHE A 84 -3.77 2.96 -15.33
C PHE A 84 -3.42 1.65 -14.61
N VAL A 85 -3.22 1.73 -13.29
CA VAL A 85 -2.95 0.59 -12.43
C VAL A 85 -3.76 0.77 -11.14
N ASP A 86 -4.58 -0.21 -10.81
CA ASP A 86 -5.21 -0.35 -9.49
C ASP A 86 -5.13 -1.83 -9.10
N CYS A 87 -4.13 -2.16 -8.29
CA CYS A 87 -3.77 -3.55 -8.01
C CYS A 87 -3.45 -3.73 -6.52
N ILE A 88 -4.05 -4.74 -5.90
CA ILE A 88 -3.75 -5.14 -4.52
C ILE A 88 -2.75 -6.29 -4.58
N TYR A 89 -1.62 -6.15 -3.91
CA TYR A 89 -0.65 -7.22 -3.70
C TYR A 89 -0.97 -7.93 -2.38
N LEU A 90 -1.25 -9.24 -2.47
CA LEU A 90 -1.50 -10.10 -1.32
C LEU A 90 -0.18 -10.65 -0.79
N ASP A 91 -0.08 -10.78 0.54
CA ASP A 91 1.12 -11.27 1.24
C ASP A 91 2.39 -10.52 0.79
N ALA A 92 2.27 -9.20 0.63
CA ALA A 92 3.38 -8.34 0.25
C ALA A 92 4.49 -8.36 1.33
N PRO A 93 5.77 -8.21 0.94
CA PRO A 93 6.87 -8.14 1.90
C PRO A 93 6.76 -6.88 2.77
N GLU A 94 7.44 -6.91 3.92
CA GLU A 94 7.48 -5.78 4.87
C GLU A 94 8.22 -4.54 4.30
N GLU A 95 9.11 -4.74 3.32
CA GLU A 95 9.90 -3.69 2.70
C GLU A 95 9.76 -3.72 1.18
N LEU A 96 9.63 -2.53 0.60
CA LEU A 96 9.63 -2.28 -0.84
C LEU A 96 10.57 -1.12 -1.14
N HIS A 97 11.15 -1.12 -2.35
CA HIS A 97 11.97 0.00 -2.81
C HIS A 97 11.25 0.76 -3.91
N LEU A 98 11.06 2.06 -3.70
CA LEU A 98 10.52 2.98 -4.69
C LEU A 98 11.65 3.81 -5.27
N ASN A 99 11.94 3.64 -6.56
CA ASN A 99 12.63 4.67 -7.32
C ASN A 99 11.59 5.69 -7.79
N ASN A 100 11.67 6.92 -7.27
CA ASN A 100 10.68 7.95 -7.57
C ASN A 100 10.87 8.64 -8.93
N GLY A 101 11.92 8.29 -9.69
CA GLY A 101 12.21 8.89 -10.98
C GLY A 101 12.73 10.33 -10.91
N LEU A 102 12.99 10.86 -9.71
CA LEU A 102 13.52 12.21 -9.45
C LEU A 102 14.94 12.18 -8.85
N GLY A 103 15.54 10.99 -8.73
CA GLY A 103 16.88 10.79 -8.16
C GLY A 103 16.90 10.16 -6.78
N ASP A 104 15.73 9.96 -6.15
CA ASP A 104 15.65 9.30 -4.84
C ASP A 104 15.22 7.84 -4.98
N ILE A 105 15.79 7.02 -4.10
CA ILE A 105 15.30 5.68 -3.80
C ILE A 105 14.82 5.72 -2.35
N ILE A 106 13.54 5.43 -2.17
CA ILE A 106 12.83 5.43 -0.88
C ILE A 106 12.57 3.98 -0.48
#